data_AF-A0A933FIN2-F1
#
_entry.id   AF-A0A933FIN2-F1
#
_cell.length_a   1.000
_cell.length_b   1.000
_cell.length_c   1.000
_cell.angle_alpha   90.00
_cell.angle_beta   90.00
_cell.angle_gamma   90.00
#
_symmetry.space_group_name_H-M   'P 1'
#
loop_
_entity.id
_entity.type
_entity.pdbx_description
1 polymer ?
#
loop_
_entity_poly.entity_id
_entity_poly.type
_entity_poly.pdbx_seq_one_letter_code
_entity_poly.pdbx_strand_id
1 'polypeptide(L)' 'MTNSNGQSGQRLLTVKQLAALLTVSTTSIYRLVEHREIPFFRLPHGLRFDEADVSEFLKQRRVEAVD' A
#
# COMPACT_ATOMS: atom_id res chain seq x y z
N MET A 1 -7.38 14.64 29.52
CA MET A 1 -8.46 14.54 28.51
C MET A 1 -7.83 14.01 27.23
N THR A 2 -7.75 12.68 27.09
CA THR A 2 -7.13 12.03 25.93
C THR A 2 -8.24 11.51 25.04
N ASN A 3 -8.63 12.28 24.03
CA ASN A 3 -9.65 11.85 23.07
C ASN A 3 -8.97 10.99 22.01
N SER A 4 -8.78 9.70 22.32
CA SER A 4 -8.41 8.67 21.36
C SER A 4 -9.61 8.41 20.45
N ASN A 5 -9.84 9.30 19.48
CA ASN A 5 -10.75 9.05 18.38
C ASN A 5 -10.13 7.95 17.50
N GLY A 6 -10.41 6.69 17.85
CA GLY A 6 -10.22 5.54 17.00
C GLY A 6 -11.12 5.68 15.77
N GLN A 7 -10.68 6.48 14.80
CA GLN A 7 -11.25 6.48 13.46
C GLN A 7 -10.75 5.20 12.78
N SER A 8 -11.50 4.12 12.93
CA SER A 8 -11.35 2.87 12.18
C SER A 8 -11.80 3.07 10.72
N GLY A 9 -11.27 4.09 10.06
CA GLY A 9 -11.43 4.30 8.62
C GLY A 9 -10.29 3.60 7.91
N GLN A 10 -10.59 2.60 7.07
CA GLN A 10 -9.61 2.04 6.15
C GLN A 10 -9.03 3.16 5.29
N ARG A 11 -7.72 3.40 5.44
CA ARG A 11 -7.04 4.46 4.71
C ARG A 11 -6.62 3.91 3.35
N LEU A 12 -7.39 4.29 2.33
CA LEU A 12 -7.14 3.89 0.96
C LEU A 12 -6.18 4.86 0.26
N LEU A 13 -5.11 4.31 -0.29
CA LEU A 13 -4.11 5.02 -1.08
C LEU A 13 -4.42 4.89 -2.57
N THR A 14 -4.20 5.97 -3.32
CA THR A 14 -4.13 5.94 -4.78
C THR A 14 -2.79 5.39 -5.26
N VAL A 15 -2.69 5.02 -6.54
CA VAL A 15 -1.41 4.62 -7.18
C VAL A 15 -0.31 5.66 -6.95
N LYS A 16 -0.64 6.96 -7.08
CA LYS A 16 0.34 8.05 -6.90
C LYS A 16 0.81 8.16 -5.44
N GLN A 17 -0.11 8.04 -4.49
CA GLN A 17 0.23 8.09 -3.06
C GLN A 17 1.07 6.89 -2.65
N LEU A 18 0.73 5.69 -3.13
CA LEU A 18 1.52 4.49 -2.86
C LEU A 18 2.92 4.57 -3.47
N ALA A 19 3.02 5.05 -4.72
CA ALA A 19 4.30 5.27 -5.39
C ALA A 19 5.20 6.24 -4.60
N ALA A 20 4.63 7.35 -4.13
CA ALA A 20 5.34 8.30 -3.27
C ALA A 20 5.75 7.68 -1.93
N LEU A 21 4.87 6.91 -1.29
CA LEU A 21 5.14 6.24 -0.02
C LEU A 21 6.29 5.23 -0.13
N LEU A 22 6.30 4.43 -1.20
CA LEU A 22 7.32 3.42 -1.45
C LEU A 22 8.58 3.98 -2.13
N THR A 23 8.61 5.28 -2.46
CA THR A 23 9.68 5.93 -3.23
C THR A 23 9.98 5.20 -4.55
N VAL A 24 8.95 4.81 -5.28
CA VAL A 24 9.06 4.14 -6.60
C VAL A 24 8.24 4.85 -7.66
N SER A 25 8.49 4.53 -8.92
CA SER A 25 7.66 5.05 -10.02
C SER A 25 6.24 4.48 -9.97
N THR A 26 5.25 5.23 -10.48
CA THR A 26 3.88 4.72 -10.65
C THR A 26 3.84 3.50 -11.56
N THR A 27 4.74 3.42 -12.54
CA THR A 27 4.90 2.26 -13.43
C THR A 27 5.29 1.01 -12.65
N SER A 28 6.17 1.14 -11.65
CA SER A 28 6.53 0.04 -10.75
C SER A 28 5.32 -0.46 -9.98
N ILE A 29 4.45 0.44 -9.51
CA ILE A 29 3.20 0.05 -8.84
C ILE A 29 2.27 -0.71 -9.80
N TYR A 30 2.11 -0.25 -11.04
CA TYR A 30 1.31 -0.97 -12.03
C TYR A 30 1.87 -2.37 -12.31
N ARG A 31 3.19 -2.53 -12.39
CA ARG A 31 3.82 -3.86 -12.53
C ARG A 31 3.48 -4.79 -11.37
N LEU A 32 3.57 -4.30 -10.12
CA LEU A 32 3.19 -5.10 -8.94
C LEU A 32 1.72 -5.55 -9.02
N VAL A 33 0.84 -4.69 -9.53
CA VAL A 33 -0.58 -4.99 -9.73
C VAL A 33 -0.79 -6.02 -10.86
N GLU A 34 -0.11 -5.86 -11.99
CA GLU A 34 -0.16 -6.79 -13.14
C GLU A 34 0.31 -8.19 -12.74
N HIS A 35 1.39 -8.28 -11.96
CA HIS A 35 1.92 -9.53 -11.42
C HIS A 35 1.16 -10.04 -10.19
N ARG A 36 0.13 -9.31 -9.71
CA ARG A 36 -0.65 -9.63 -8.50
C ARG A 36 0.23 -9.81 -7.25
N GLU A 37 1.33 -9.08 -7.18
CA GLU A 37 2.28 -9.13 -6.07
C GLU A 37 1.85 -8.29 -4.87
N ILE A 38 0.92 -7.34 -5.07
CA ILE A 38 0.39 -6.47 -4.03
C ILE A 38 -1.16 -6.51 -4.04
N PRO A 39 -1.83 -6.56 -2.87
CA PRO A 39 -3.28 -6.48 -2.79
C PRO A 39 -3.80 -5.11 -3.26
N PHE A 40 -4.92 -5.10 -4.00
CA PHE A 40 -5.54 -3.87 -4.47
C PHE A 40 -7.05 -4.04 -4.68
N PHE A 41 -7.77 -2.93 -4.56
CA PHE A 41 -9.17 -2.82 -4.97
C PHE A 41 -9.23 -2.25 -6.39
N ARG A 42 -9.96 -2.94 -7.26
CA ARG A 42 -10.32 -2.42 -8.58
C ARG A 42 -11.65 -1.67 -8.46
N LEU A 43 -11.61 -0.35 -8.55
CA LEU A 43 -12.80 0.49 -8.63
C LEU A 43 -13.00 1.00 -10.07
N PRO A 44 -14.23 1.46 -10.42
CA PRO A 44 -14.51 2.03 -11.73
C PRO A 44 -13.58 3.20 -12.13
N HIS A 45 -13.07 3.94 -11.14
CA HIS A 45 -12.24 5.14 -11.34
C HIS A 45 -10.76 4.94 -10.99
N GLY A 46 -10.30 3.68 -10.97
CA GLY A 46 -8.90 3.32 -10.79
C GLY A 46 -8.65 2.40 -9.60
N LEU A 47 -7.38 2.29 -9.22
CA LEU A 47 -6.93 1.36 -8.19
C LEU A 47 -6.83 2.05 -6.83
N ARG A 48 -7.14 1.28 -5.78
CA ARG A 48 -6.91 1.67 -4.38
C ARG A 48 -6.17 0.58 -3.64
N PHE A 49 -5.38 0.98 -2.67
CA PHE A 49 -4.57 0.09 -1.86
C PHE A 49 -4.88 0.40 -0.39
N ASP A 50 -5.22 -0.62 0.39
CA ASP A 50 -5.34 -0.43 1.82
C ASP A 50 -3.96 -0.26 2.46
N GLU A 51 -3.82 0.72 3.35
CA GLU A 51 -2.55 1.00 4.01
C GLU A 51 -2.06 -0.17 4.89
N ALA A 52 -2.97 -0.95 5.49
CA ALA A 52 -2.61 -2.13 6.26
C ALA A 52 -2.09 -3.25 5.33
N ASP A 53 -2.75 -3.50 4.21
CA ASP A 53 -2.30 -4.47 3.20
C ASP A 53 -0.92 -4.12 2.65
N VAL A 54 -0.65 -2.84 2.39
CA VAL A 54 0.67 -2.35 1.94
C VAL A 54 1.73 -2.60 3.02
N SER A 55 1.38 -2.40 4.28
CA SER A 55 2.29 -2.64 5.42
C SER A 55 2.63 -4.13 5.54
N GLU A 56 1.65 -5.02 5.39
CA GLU A 56 1.87 -6.47 5.39
C GLU A 56 2.70 -6.91 4.18
N PHE A 57 2.43 -6.35 3.00
CA PHE A 57 3.24 -6.58 1.80
C PHE A 57 4.73 -6.23 2.03
N LEU A 58 5.02 -5.09 2.67
CA LEU A 58 6.40 -4.69 2.99
C LEU A 58 7.07 -5.64 3.98
N LYS A 59 6.34 -6.11 5.00
CA LYS A 59 6.86 -7.09 5.96
C LYS A 59 7.27 -8.39 5.26
N GLN A 60 6.46 -8.87 4.32
CA GLN A 60 6.75 -10.10 3.55
C GLN A 60 7.94 -9.95 2.61
N ARG A 61 8.21 -8.74 2.12
CA ARG A 61 9.34 -8.43 1.22
C ARG A 61 10.60 -7.98 1.94
N ARG A 62 10.56 -7.81 3.26
CA ARG A 62 11.72 -7.45 4.05
C ARG A 62 12.72 -8.61 4.05
N VAL A 63 13.90 -8.35 3.50
CA VAL A 63 15.05 -9.25 3.66
C VAL A 63 15.75 -8.87 4.96
N GLU A 64 15.99 -9.85 5.83
CA GLU A 64 16.73 -9.63 7.07
C GLU A 64 18.20 -9.28 6.74
N ALA A 65 18.75 -8.32 7.46
CA ALA A 65 20.16 -8.00 7.34
C ALA A 65 20.95 -9.19 7.92
N VAL A 66 21.81 -9.78 7.10
CA VAL A 66 22.78 -10.78 7.58
C VAL A 66 23.96 -10.01 8.16
N ASP A 67 24.36 -10.36 9.38
CA ASP A 67 25.56 -9.87 10.06
C ASP A 67 26.84 -10.39 9.36
#